data_AF-A0A6C0I331-F1
#
_entry.id   AF-A0A6C0I331-F1
#
_cell.length_a   1.000
_cell.length_b   1.000
_cell.length_c   1.000
_cell.angle_alpha   90.00
_cell.angle_beta   90.00
_cell.angle_gamma   90.00
#
_symmetry.space_group_name_H-M   'P 1'
#
loop_
_entity.id
_entity.type
_entity.pdbx_description
1 polymer ?
#
loop_
_entity_poly.entity_id
_entity_poly.type
_entity_poly.pdbx_seq_one_letter_code
_entity_poly.pdbx_strand_id
1 'polypeptide(L)'
;MNDLQLTRYLYSKREVKQSLLLALLDRNVDEALFWVYELYHSTAGSNKQKEKGEEKEKGEEKVEVEDEVSEYLFSIYETFYEKCNKKLRKFVDTADVGSIVATLCRRQYNITSFIQCDPKEVKKNEKSKSNTFLIRLTPDVIKGYDTKPVTTPRLYLKEVCRYKTRKEVNQLFNNPIRDFTEEYRKHWLYYAARCPIWLDRIEEYQGVVDDEQRCIVFPTEEIEEEFYHLWNFETDEQSSETQEKSIGSATVVQMSGIDFCNKYGP
;
A
#
# COMPACT_ATOMS: atom_id res chain seq x y z
N MET A 1 -17.73 -8.98 -9.49
CA MET A 1 -17.17 -7.62 -9.54
C MET A 1 -15.65 -7.71 -9.44
N ASN A 2 -14.93 -6.89 -10.22
CA ASN A 2 -13.46 -6.86 -10.17
C ASN A 2 -13.01 -5.98 -9.01
N ASP A 3 -12.23 -6.52 -8.08
CA ASP A 3 -11.80 -5.89 -6.82
C ASP A 3 -10.45 -5.16 -6.94
N LEU A 4 -10.01 -4.88 -8.17
CA LEU A 4 -8.76 -4.14 -8.39
C LEU A 4 -8.92 -2.69 -7.93
N GLN A 5 -7.98 -2.22 -7.12
CA GLN A 5 -7.81 -0.81 -6.77
C GLN A 5 -6.34 -0.47 -6.96
N LEU A 6 -6.07 0.60 -7.68
CA LEU A 6 -4.72 1.07 -7.94
C LEU A 6 -4.33 2.20 -6.98
N THR A 7 -3.09 2.22 -6.51
CA THR A 7 -2.57 3.24 -5.59
C THR A 7 -2.12 4.50 -6.33
N ARG A 8 -1.58 5.50 -5.62
CA ARG A 8 -1.03 6.74 -6.21
C ARG A 8 0.00 6.50 -7.33
N TYR A 9 0.79 5.43 -7.24
CA TYR A 9 1.77 5.01 -8.26
C TYR A 9 1.31 3.79 -9.06
N LEU A 10 0.00 3.57 -9.09
CA LEU A 10 -0.67 2.52 -9.84
C LEU A 10 -0.25 1.09 -9.46
N TYR A 11 0.20 0.85 -8.23
CA TYR A 11 0.33 -0.50 -7.72
C TYR A 11 -1.04 -1.10 -7.40
N SER A 12 -1.18 -2.42 -7.50
CA SER A 12 -2.31 -3.13 -6.90
C SER A 12 -2.31 -2.94 -5.38
N LYS A 13 -3.29 -2.23 -4.83
CA LYS A 13 -3.36 -1.88 -3.39
C LYS A 13 -3.33 -3.12 -2.49
N ARG A 14 -4.02 -4.18 -2.90
CA ARG A 14 -4.00 -5.48 -2.20
C ARG A 14 -2.59 -6.06 -2.11
N GLU A 15 -1.84 -5.95 -3.19
CA GLU A 15 -0.47 -6.45 -3.24
C GLU A 15 0.51 -5.54 -2.53
N VAL A 16 0.25 -4.23 -2.46
CA VAL A 16 1.02 -3.31 -1.60
C VAL A 16 0.88 -3.70 -0.13
N LYS A 17 -0.36 -3.96 0.35
CA LYS A 17 -0.60 -4.46 1.71
C LYS A 17 0.19 -5.75 1.97
N GLN A 18 0.06 -6.73 1.08
CA GLN A 18 0.82 -7.98 1.18
C GLN A 18 2.34 -7.77 1.18
N SER A 19 2.84 -6.89 0.31
CA SER A 19 4.27 -6.59 0.19
C SER A 19 4.80 -5.89 1.44
N LEU A 20 4.02 -5.01 2.07
CA LEU A 20 4.33 -4.39 3.36
C LEU A 20 4.49 -5.46 4.46
N LEU A 21 3.54 -6.38 4.59
CA LEU A 21 3.62 -7.46 5.57
C LEU A 21 4.89 -8.31 5.35
N LEU A 22 5.15 -8.73 4.12
CA LEU A 22 6.34 -9.56 3.84
C LEU A 22 7.65 -8.80 4.05
N ALA A 23 7.71 -7.50 3.72
CA ALA A 23 8.88 -6.67 4.00
C ALA A 23 9.12 -6.50 5.51
N LEU A 24 8.06 -6.39 6.31
CA LEU A 24 8.14 -6.39 7.79
C LEU A 24 8.72 -7.71 8.31
N LEU A 25 8.22 -8.85 7.83
CA LEU A 25 8.70 -10.18 8.25
C LEU A 25 10.15 -10.43 7.80
N ASP A 26 10.52 -10.00 6.60
CA ASP A 26 11.91 -10.01 6.11
C ASP A 26 12.81 -8.98 6.81
N ARG A 27 12.24 -8.13 7.69
CA ARG A 27 12.95 -7.04 8.39
C ARG A 27 13.58 -6.02 7.44
N ASN A 28 13.07 -5.90 6.23
CA ASN A 28 13.53 -4.95 5.22
C ASN A 28 12.88 -3.58 5.46
N VAL A 29 13.53 -2.74 6.27
CA VAL A 29 13.00 -1.44 6.68
C VAL A 29 12.76 -0.51 5.49
N ASP A 30 13.68 -0.44 4.52
CA ASP A 30 13.58 0.49 3.38
C ASP A 30 12.38 0.15 2.48
N GLU A 31 12.19 -1.14 2.17
CA GLU A 31 11.04 -1.61 1.41
C GLU A 31 9.72 -1.48 2.19
N ALA A 32 9.72 -1.79 3.48
CA ALA A 32 8.53 -1.64 4.32
C ALA A 32 8.11 -0.17 4.44
N LEU A 33 9.07 0.75 4.60
CA LEU A 33 8.78 2.18 4.60
C LEU A 33 8.25 2.66 3.24
N PHE A 34 8.80 2.17 2.14
CA PHE A 34 8.25 2.47 0.82
C PHE A 34 6.76 2.07 0.71
N TRP A 35 6.42 0.83 1.10
CA TRP A 35 5.05 0.34 0.97
C TRP A 35 4.06 1.03 1.91
N VAL A 36 4.44 1.34 3.15
CA VAL A 36 3.53 2.04 4.07
C VAL A 36 3.22 3.46 3.60
N TYR A 37 4.21 4.18 3.06
CA TYR A 37 3.97 5.50 2.49
C TYR A 37 3.24 5.44 1.15
N GLU A 38 3.39 4.37 0.37
CA GLU A 38 2.55 4.13 -0.79
C GLU A 38 1.08 4.06 -0.42
N LEU A 39 0.75 3.33 0.65
CA LEU A 39 -0.62 3.30 1.18
C LEU A 39 -1.05 4.65 1.74
N TYR A 40 -0.22 5.28 2.58
CA TYR A 40 -0.55 6.51 3.29
C TYR A 40 -0.92 7.66 2.35
N HIS A 41 -0.11 7.91 1.32
CA HIS A 41 -0.41 8.98 0.38
C HIS A 41 -1.48 8.59 -0.66
N SER A 42 -1.81 7.30 -0.77
CA SER A 42 -2.95 6.86 -1.59
C SER A 42 -4.28 7.20 -0.92
N THR A 43 -4.33 7.23 0.43
CA THR A 43 -5.53 7.58 1.21
C THR A 43 -5.63 9.07 1.53
N ALA A 44 -4.54 9.84 1.42
CA ALA A 44 -4.46 11.24 1.83
C ALA A 44 -5.35 12.24 1.05
N GLY A 45 -5.97 11.85 -0.07
CA GLY A 45 -6.83 12.74 -0.86
C GLY A 45 -8.06 13.27 -0.08
N SER A 46 -8.64 12.42 0.77
CA SER A 46 -9.83 12.75 1.57
C SER A 46 -9.66 13.92 2.55
N ASN A 47 -8.43 14.38 2.80
CA ASN A 47 -8.15 15.47 3.74
C ASN A 47 -8.28 16.87 3.10
N LYS A 48 -8.23 16.99 1.77
CA LYS A 48 -8.28 18.32 1.11
C LYS A 48 -9.68 18.94 1.06
N GLN A 49 -10.74 18.14 1.21
CA GLN A 49 -12.11 18.67 1.27
C GLN A 49 -12.48 19.35 2.60
N LYS A 50 -11.65 19.29 3.65
CA LYS A 50 -11.94 19.96 4.94
C LYS A 50 -11.21 21.30 5.16
N GLU A 51 -10.20 21.65 4.35
CA GLU A 51 -9.44 22.90 4.55
C GLU A 51 -9.95 24.09 3.70
N LYS A 52 -10.85 23.85 2.74
CA LYS A 52 -11.48 24.92 1.95
C LYS A 52 -12.96 25.08 2.30
N GLY A 53 -13.20 25.79 3.40
CA GLY A 53 -14.48 26.44 3.67
C GLY A 53 -15.30 25.81 4.79
N GLU A 54 -15.14 26.34 6.01
CA GLU A 54 -16.21 26.97 6.79
C GLU A 54 -15.67 27.27 8.20
N GLU A 55 -15.49 28.55 8.51
CA GLU A 55 -15.49 29.01 9.90
C GLU A 55 -16.89 28.76 10.47
N LYS A 56 -17.10 27.65 11.20
CA LYS A 56 -18.25 27.49 12.10
C LYS A 56 -17.89 26.77 13.40
N GLU A 57 -17.94 27.57 14.46
CA GLU A 57 -18.41 27.31 15.82
C GLU A 57 -18.10 25.97 16.51
N LYS A 58 -17.21 26.08 17.51
CA LYS A 58 -17.22 25.42 18.83
C LYS A 58 -18.16 24.22 19.00
N GLY A 59 -17.58 23.06 18.79
CA GLY A 59 -18.15 21.78 19.21
C GLY A 59 -17.45 20.63 18.49
N GLU A 60 -16.11 20.62 18.47
CA GLU A 60 -15.36 19.57 17.79
C GLU A 60 -15.43 18.27 18.60
N GLU A 61 -16.46 17.48 18.30
CA GLU A 61 -16.34 16.03 18.36
C GLU A 61 -15.21 15.67 17.38
N LYS A 62 -14.03 15.32 17.92
CA LYS A 62 -12.96 14.69 17.16
C LYS A 62 -13.50 13.38 16.59
N VAL A 63 -14.05 13.44 15.38
CA VAL A 63 -14.27 12.25 14.58
C VAL A 63 -12.88 11.80 14.14
N GLU A 64 -12.29 10.91 14.94
CA GLU A 64 -11.11 10.13 14.57
C GLU A 64 -11.49 9.30 13.35
N VAL A 65 -11.25 9.86 12.15
CA VAL A 65 -11.23 9.05 10.94
C VAL A 65 -10.00 8.16 11.08
N GLU A 66 -10.23 6.94 11.57
CA GLU A 66 -9.21 5.90 11.61
C GLU A 66 -8.66 5.72 10.18
N ASP A 67 -7.39 6.07 10.02
CA ASP A 67 -6.65 5.92 8.77
C ASP A 67 -6.60 4.43 8.43
N GLU A 68 -7.13 4.02 7.28
CA GLU A 68 -7.10 2.64 6.77
C GLU A 68 -5.69 2.02 6.88
N VAL A 69 -4.64 2.84 6.75
CA VAL A 69 -3.25 2.41 6.90
C VAL A 69 -2.94 2.06 8.35
N SER A 70 -3.41 2.87 9.30
CA SER A 70 -3.27 2.63 10.74
C SER A 70 -4.02 1.36 11.16
N GLU A 71 -5.26 1.17 10.72
CA GLU A 71 -6.03 -0.07 10.96
C GLU A 71 -5.27 -1.30 10.43
N TYR A 72 -4.70 -1.19 9.23
CA TYR A 72 -3.93 -2.28 8.65
C TYR A 72 -2.66 -2.59 9.45
N LEU A 73 -1.89 -1.56 9.83
CA LEU A 73 -0.71 -1.74 10.69
C LEU A 73 -1.05 -2.33 12.06
N PHE A 74 -2.18 -1.91 12.62
CA PHE A 74 -2.69 -2.43 13.87
C PHE A 74 -3.05 -3.91 13.77
N SER A 75 -3.73 -4.31 12.69
CA SER A 75 -4.03 -5.73 12.42
C SER A 75 -2.75 -6.58 12.28
N ILE A 76 -1.71 -6.04 11.63
CA ILE A 76 -0.40 -6.69 11.55
C ILE A 76 0.21 -6.83 12.95
N TYR A 77 0.16 -5.77 13.76
CA TYR A 77 0.69 -5.79 15.11
C TYR A 77 -0.01 -6.85 15.98
N GLU A 78 -1.34 -6.87 16.04
CA GLU A 78 -2.10 -7.84 16.84
C GLU A 78 -1.84 -9.27 16.37
N THR A 79 -1.85 -9.50 15.05
CA THR A 79 -1.69 -10.84 14.47
C THR A 79 -0.27 -11.39 14.69
N PHE A 80 0.76 -10.59 14.44
CA PHE A 80 2.14 -11.09 14.33
C PHE A 80 3.06 -10.64 15.46
N TYR A 81 2.83 -9.49 16.10
CA TYR A 81 3.83 -8.88 17.00
C TYR A 81 3.38 -8.83 18.46
N GLU A 82 2.08 -8.72 18.75
CA GLU A 82 1.57 -8.44 20.09
C GLU A 82 1.98 -9.49 21.12
N LYS A 83 1.89 -10.79 20.76
CA LYS A 83 2.28 -11.91 21.61
C LYS A 83 3.71 -11.76 22.17
N CYS A 84 4.62 -11.26 21.34
CA CYS A 84 6.03 -11.06 21.69
C CYS A 84 6.31 -9.65 22.25
N ASN A 85 5.42 -8.67 22.02
CA ASN A 85 5.72 -7.25 22.26
C ASN A 85 4.57 -6.46 22.89
N LYS A 86 3.79 -7.04 23.81
CA LYS A 86 2.60 -6.42 24.46
C LYS A 86 2.77 -4.95 24.88
N LYS A 87 3.97 -4.55 25.32
CA LYS A 87 4.28 -3.18 25.76
C LYS A 87 4.30 -2.16 24.61
N LEU A 88 4.35 -2.60 23.35
CA LEU A 88 4.33 -1.73 22.16
C LEU A 88 2.93 -1.23 21.80
N ARG A 89 1.86 -1.81 22.36
CA ARG A 89 0.48 -1.43 22.05
C ARG A 89 0.27 0.09 22.04
N LYS A 90 0.56 0.74 23.17
CA LYS A 90 0.47 2.21 23.30
C LYS A 90 1.30 2.98 22.27
N PHE A 91 2.45 2.44 21.86
CA PHE A 91 3.27 3.07 20.82
C PHE A 91 2.63 2.93 19.44
N VAL A 92 2.13 1.74 19.10
CA VAL A 92 1.41 1.51 17.83
C VAL A 92 0.16 2.38 17.75
N ASP A 93 -0.56 2.57 18.86
CA ASP A 93 -1.77 3.39 18.90
C ASP A 93 -1.51 4.90 18.72
N THR A 94 -0.25 5.38 18.86
CA THR A 94 0.03 6.83 18.95
C THR A 94 1.17 7.32 18.04
N ALA A 95 1.96 6.42 17.46
CA ALA A 95 3.07 6.78 16.59
C ALA A 95 2.60 6.97 15.15
N ASP A 96 3.38 7.72 14.35
CA ASP A 96 3.16 7.78 12.91
C ASP A 96 3.47 6.44 12.24
N VAL A 97 2.84 6.20 11.08
CA VAL A 97 2.93 4.94 10.33
C VAL A 97 4.37 4.51 10.03
N GLY A 98 5.27 5.46 9.75
CA GLY A 98 6.67 5.18 9.45
C GLY A 98 7.45 4.73 10.69
N SER A 99 7.24 5.40 11.82
CA SER A 99 7.82 5.02 13.12
C SER A 99 7.32 3.64 13.61
N ILE A 100 6.04 3.32 13.38
CA ILE A 100 5.48 1.99 13.64
C ILE A 100 6.24 0.95 12.81
N VAL A 101 6.27 1.10 11.49
CA VAL A 101 6.93 0.16 10.57
C VAL A 101 8.41 -0.02 10.89
N ALA A 102 9.15 1.08 11.07
CA ALA A 102 10.56 1.04 11.40
C ALA A 102 10.82 0.30 12.73
N THR A 103 9.96 0.51 13.72
CA THR A 103 10.04 -0.20 14.99
C THR A 103 9.73 -1.68 14.81
N LEU A 104 8.64 -2.05 14.14
CA LEU A 104 8.22 -3.44 13.96
C LEU A 104 9.27 -4.28 13.22
N CYS A 105 9.94 -3.75 12.18
CA CYS A 105 11.05 -4.45 11.51
C CYS A 105 12.17 -4.91 12.46
N ARG A 106 12.34 -4.25 13.61
CA ARG A 106 13.36 -4.61 14.62
C ARG A 106 12.83 -5.52 15.74
N ARG A 107 11.55 -5.87 15.72
CA ARG A 107 10.90 -6.67 16.76
C ARG A 107 10.83 -8.14 16.39
N GLN A 108 10.70 -8.98 17.42
CA GLN A 108 10.37 -10.37 17.22
C GLN A 108 8.88 -10.46 16.87
N TYR A 109 8.54 -11.29 15.89
CA TYR A 109 7.16 -11.60 15.53
C TYR A 109 6.93 -13.10 15.70
N ASN A 110 5.67 -13.51 15.60
CA ASN A 110 5.23 -14.87 15.71
C ASN A 110 4.11 -15.12 14.69
N ILE A 111 4.33 -16.07 13.78
CA ILE A 111 3.36 -16.42 12.73
C ILE A 111 2.45 -17.61 13.09
N THR A 112 2.62 -18.20 14.29
CA THR A 112 1.95 -19.49 14.63
C THR A 112 0.44 -19.37 14.64
N SER A 113 -0.10 -18.21 15.02
CA SER A 113 -1.53 -17.93 14.99
C SER A 113 -2.10 -17.87 13.58
N PHE A 114 -1.28 -17.56 12.58
CA PHE A 114 -1.70 -17.34 11.19
C PHE A 114 -1.83 -18.65 10.39
N ILE A 115 -0.93 -19.62 10.58
CA ILE A 115 -0.80 -20.76 9.65
C ILE A 115 -1.46 -22.04 10.16
N GLN A 116 -1.89 -22.08 11.44
CA GLN A 116 -2.44 -23.29 12.07
C GLN A 116 -1.53 -24.55 11.92
N CYS A 117 -0.23 -24.39 11.62
CA CYS A 117 0.72 -25.48 11.50
C CYS A 117 1.23 -25.94 12.88
N ASP A 118 1.49 -27.25 13.02
CA ASP A 118 2.13 -27.80 14.22
C ASP A 118 3.56 -27.21 14.34
N PRO A 119 3.87 -26.48 15.44
CA PRO A 119 5.19 -25.89 15.66
C PRO A 119 6.37 -26.88 15.58
N LYS A 120 6.12 -28.17 15.70
CA LYS A 120 7.15 -29.23 15.65
C LYS A 120 7.75 -29.45 14.26
N GLU A 121 7.07 -29.03 13.19
CA GLU A 121 7.52 -29.23 11.81
C GLU A 121 8.35 -28.04 11.27
N VAL A 122 8.44 -26.95 12.04
CA VAL A 122 9.05 -25.69 11.59
C VAL A 122 10.49 -25.57 12.11
N LYS A 123 11.43 -25.31 11.20
CA LYS A 123 12.83 -25.03 11.57
C LYS A 123 12.90 -23.73 12.36
N LYS A 124 13.63 -23.76 13.48
CA LYS A 124 13.81 -22.57 14.32
C LYS A 124 14.60 -21.51 13.57
N ASN A 125 14.03 -20.32 13.39
CA ASN A 125 14.76 -19.19 12.83
C ASN A 125 15.76 -18.64 13.86
N GLU A 126 16.83 -18.02 13.38
CA GLU A 126 17.79 -17.39 14.27
C GLU A 126 17.09 -16.33 15.12
N LYS A 127 17.15 -16.49 16.45
CA LYS A 127 16.60 -15.52 17.40
C LYS A 127 17.29 -14.17 17.16
N SER A 128 16.60 -13.26 16.48
CA SER A 128 17.02 -11.86 16.42
C SER A 128 17.25 -11.36 17.84
N LYS A 129 18.43 -10.77 18.11
CA LYS A 129 18.68 -10.01 19.33
C LYS A 129 17.57 -8.96 19.44
N SER A 130 16.70 -9.11 20.43
CA SER A 130 15.56 -8.23 20.63
C SER A 130 16.08 -6.85 21.06
N ASN A 131 16.22 -5.96 20.09
CA ASN A 131 16.50 -4.56 20.38
C ASN A 131 15.22 -3.91 20.90
N THR A 132 15.29 -3.37 22.12
CA THR A 132 14.12 -2.87 22.83
C THR A 132 13.80 -1.41 22.54
N PHE A 133 14.60 -0.71 21.73
CA PHE A 133 14.40 0.71 21.43
C PHE A 133 13.21 0.94 20.48
N LEU A 134 12.54 2.06 20.67
CA LEU A 134 11.50 2.58 19.77
C LEU A 134 12.18 3.47 18.74
N ILE A 135 11.80 3.34 17.46
CA ILE A 135 12.29 4.20 16.40
C ILE A 135 11.23 5.27 16.13
N ARG A 136 11.64 6.54 16.21
CA ARG A 136 10.83 7.66 15.74
C ARG A 136 11.50 8.27 14.52
N LEU A 137 10.81 8.31 13.39
CA LEU A 137 11.32 8.96 12.19
C LEU A 137 11.30 10.48 12.37
N THR A 138 12.33 11.14 11.86
CA THR A 138 12.37 12.61 11.83
C THR A 138 11.52 13.11 10.65
N PRO A 139 10.98 14.34 10.73
CA PRO A 139 10.24 14.94 9.61
C PRO A 139 11.02 14.92 8.29
N ASP A 140 12.34 15.10 8.33
CA ASP A 140 13.18 15.08 7.12
C ASP A 140 13.23 13.70 6.45
N VAL A 141 13.23 12.61 7.23
CA VAL A 141 13.16 11.25 6.68
C VAL A 141 11.78 10.99 6.09
N ILE A 142 10.72 11.43 6.77
CA ILE A 142 9.33 11.28 6.30
C ILE A 142 9.13 12.00 4.96
N LYS A 143 9.65 13.23 4.84
CA LYS A 143 9.60 14.03 3.61
C LYS A 143 10.22 13.32 2.40
N GLY A 144 11.16 12.41 2.62
CA GLY A 144 11.73 11.57 1.55
C GLY A 144 10.72 10.63 0.87
N TYR A 145 9.56 10.41 1.48
CA TYR A 145 8.49 9.53 0.97
C TYR A 145 7.27 10.30 0.42
N ASP A 146 7.33 11.63 0.42
CA ASP A 146 6.31 12.48 -0.19
C ASP A 146 6.09 12.12 -1.66
N THR A 147 4.88 12.42 -2.13
CA THR A 147 4.55 12.22 -3.54
C THR A 147 5.43 13.10 -4.41
N LYS A 148 6.18 12.49 -5.32
CA LYS A 148 7.05 13.25 -6.23
C LYS A 148 6.20 14.07 -7.21
N PRO A 149 6.66 15.25 -7.65
CA PRO A 149 5.96 15.97 -8.70
C PRO A 149 6.04 15.19 -10.02
N VAL A 150 4.95 15.17 -10.77
CA VAL A 150 4.94 14.61 -12.12
C VAL A 150 5.55 15.66 -13.06
N THR A 151 6.72 15.35 -13.62
CA THR A 151 7.41 16.23 -14.59
C THR A 151 7.22 15.72 -16.01
N THR A 152 7.39 14.41 -16.22
CA THR A 152 7.18 13.73 -17.50
C THR A 152 6.28 12.52 -17.26
N PRO A 153 4.96 12.63 -17.48
CA PRO A 153 3.96 11.61 -17.10
C PRO A 153 4.31 10.19 -17.60
N ARG A 154 4.69 10.05 -18.87
CA ARG A 154 5.10 8.76 -19.47
C ARG A 154 6.35 8.11 -18.85
N LEU A 155 7.21 8.87 -18.19
CA LEU A 155 8.40 8.33 -17.50
C LEU A 155 8.18 8.18 -16.00
N TYR A 156 7.08 8.71 -15.49
CA TYR A 156 6.87 8.89 -14.06
C TYR A 156 6.90 7.56 -13.31
N LEU A 157 6.12 6.57 -13.76
CA LEU A 157 6.05 5.25 -13.12
C LEU A 157 7.42 4.55 -13.08
N LYS A 158 8.23 4.68 -14.12
CA LYS A 158 9.59 4.16 -14.15
C LYS A 158 10.48 4.77 -13.05
N GLU A 159 10.26 6.02 -12.70
CA GLU A 159 11.03 6.75 -11.68
C GLU A 159 10.52 6.51 -10.24
N VAL A 160 9.21 6.31 -10.06
CA VAL A 160 8.62 6.14 -8.73
C VAL A 160 8.43 4.69 -8.30
N CYS A 161 8.23 3.76 -9.24
CA CYS A 161 8.05 2.35 -8.93
C CYS A 161 9.39 1.69 -8.59
N ARG A 162 9.68 1.56 -7.29
CA ARG A 162 10.95 1.05 -6.77
C ARG A 162 10.97 -0.47 -6.62
N TYR A 163 9.99 -1.02 -5.92
CA TYR A 163 9.93 -2.44 -5.59
C TYR A 163 8.83 -3.14 -6.40
N LYS A 164 9.03 -4.44 -6.64
CA LYS A 164 8.05 -5.30 -7.28
C LYS A 164 7.03 -5.76 -6.24
N THR A 165 5.75 -5.82 -6.62
CA THR A 165 4.75 -6.42 -5.74
C THR A 165 5.04 -7.90 -5.52
N ARG A 166 4.89 -8.31 -4.26
CA ARG A 166 5.13 -9.68 -3.82
C ARG A 166 3.82 -10.43 -3.90
N LYS A 167 3.68 -11.34 -4.88
CA LYS A 167 2.49 -12.15 -5.15
C LYS A 167 2.66 -13.63 -4.80
N GLU A 168 3.85 -14.02 -4.40
CA GLU A 168 4.23 -15.41 -4.12
C GLU A 168 3.46 -16.02 -2.96
N VAL A 169 2.71 -15.25 -2.18
CA VAL A 169 1.88 -15.75 -1.07
C VAL A 169 0.38 -15.61 -1.33
N ASN A 170 -0.06 -15.24 -2.54
CA ASN A 170 -1.46 -14.94 -2.82
C ASN A 170 -2.41 -16.07 -2.36
N GLN A 171 -2.08 -17.33 -2.61
CA GLN A 171 -2.89 -18.46 -2.15
C GLN A 171 -3.04 -18.52 -0.62
N LEU A 172 -1.99 -18.20 0.14
CA LEU A 172 -2.01 -18.22 1.61
C LEU A 172 -2.93 -17.15 2.20
N PHE A 173 -3.09 -16.04 1.51
CA PHE A 173 -3.94 -14.92 1.92
C PHE A 173 -5.33 -14.96 1.28
N ASN A 174 -5.71 -16.08 0.65
CA ASN A 174 -6.95 -16.20 -0.13
C ASN A 174 -7.09 -15.08 -1.19
N ASN A 175 -5.96 -14.69 -1.77
CA ASN A 175 -5.89 -13.72 -2.86
C ASN A 175 -6.02 -14.46 -4.20
N PRO A 176 -7.00 -14.09 -5.06
CA PRO A 176 -7.15 -14.72 -6.36
C PRO A 176 -5.91 -14.45 -7.20
N ILE A 177 -5.35 -15.51 -7.77
CA ILE A 177 -4.30 -15.39 -8.78
C ILE A 177 -4.99 -14.95 -10.07
N ARG A 178 -4.93 -13.66 -10.34
CA ARG A 178 -5.53 -13.06 -11.52
C ARG A 178 -4.48 -12.24 -12.26
N ASP A 179 -4.58 -12.31 -13.58
CA ASP A 179 -3.91 -11.39 -14.48
C ASP A 179 -4.75 -10.11 -14.60
N PHE A 180 -4.14 -8.99 -14.24
CA PHE A 180 -4.74 -7.65 -14.32
C PHE A 180 -4.15 -6.83 -15.47
N THR A 181 -3.44 -7.46 -16.41
CA THR A 181 -2.74 -6.76 -17.50
C THR A 181 -3.71 -5.94 -18.35
N GLU A 182 -4.86 -6.50 -18.73
CA GLU A 182 -5.84 -5.78 -19.55
C GLU A 182 -6.44 -4.59 -18.79
N GLU A 183 -6.82 -4.79 -17.53
CA GLU A 183 -7.31 -3.74 -16.65
C GLU A 183 -6.29 -2.62 -16.45
N TYR A 184 -5.02 -2.98 -16.25
CA TYR A 184 -3.94 -2.04 -16.04
C TYR A 184 -3.55 -1.30 -17.31
N ARG A 185 -3.63 -1.92 -18.49
CA ARG A 185 -3.26 -1.28 -19.76
C ARG A 185 -4.38 -0.38 -20.30
N LYS A 186 -5.63 -0.81 -20.20
CA LYS A 186 -6.77 -0.16 -20.87
C LYS A 186 -7.68 0.66 -19.95
N HIS A 187 -7.72 0.32 -18.67
CA HIS A 187 -8.71 0.85 -17.73
C HIS A 187 -8.06 1.35 -16.43
N TRP A 188 -6.78 1.70 -16.45
CA TRP A 188 -6.04 2.05 -15.24
C TRP A 188 -6.70 3.21 -14.49
N LEU A 189 -7.16 4.24 -15.20
CA LEU A 189 -7.74 5.43 -14.57
C LEU A 189 -9.06 5.10 -13.85
N TYR A 190 -9.88 4.22 -14.43
CA TYR A 190 -11.10 3.70 -13.79
C TYR A 190 -10.78 2.95 -12.49
N TYR A 191 -9.77 2.08 -12.48
CA TYR A 191 -9.36 1.35 -11.27
C TYR A 191 -8.58 2.22 -10.28
N ALA A 192 -7.94 3.29 -10.75
CA ALA A 192 -7.26 4.29 -9.93
C ALA A 192 -8.27 5.23 -9.27
N ALA A 193 -9.40 5.56 -9.89
CA ALA A 193 -10.45 6.41 -9.32
C ALA A 193 -11.03 5.89 -8.00
N ARG A 194 -10.85 4.60 -7.70
CA ARG A 194 -11.19 4.00 -6.39
C ARG A 194 -10.24 4.44 -5.26
N CYS A 195 -9.14 5.10 -5.60
CA CYS A 195 -8.15 5.65 -4.68
C CYS A 195 -8.41 7.15 -4.47
N PRO A 196 -8.54 7.62 -3.22
CA PRO A 196 -8.89 9.01 -2.93
C PRO A 196 -8.04 10.05 -3.66
N ILE A 197 -6.71 9.90 -3.70
CA ILE A 197 -5.84 10.86 -4.39
C ILE A 197 -6.09 10.95 -5.90
N TRP A 198 -6.51 9.84 -6.54
CA TRP A 198 -6.84 9.83 -7.96
C TRP A 198 -8.24 10.37 -8.20
N LEU A 199 -9.18 10.05 -7.31
CA LEU A 199 -10.51 10.62 -7.34
C LEU A 199 -10.45 12.15 -7.26
N ASP A 200 -9.68 12.71 -6.32
CA ASP A 200 -9.49 14.17 -6.20
C ASP A 200 -8.97 14.78 -7.51
N ARG A 201 -7.98 14.13 -8.15
CA ARG A 201 -7.43 14.60 -9.44
C ARG A 201 -8.47 14.56 -10.53
N ILE A 202 -9.33 13.55 -10.55
CA ILE A 202 -10.39 13.41 -11.55
C ILE A 202 -11.47 14.48 -11.31
N GLU A 203 -11.89 14.66 -10.06
CA GLU A 203 -12.92 15.64 -9.65
C GLU A 203 -12.47 17.09 -9.87
N GLU A 204 -11.18 17.39 -9.72
CA GLU A 204 -10.61 18.72 -10.05
C GLU A 204 -10.86 19.11 -11.52
N TYR A 205 -10.96 18.11 -12.39
CA TYR A 205 -11.27 18.25 -13.83
C TYR A 205 -12.73 17.84 -14.13
N GLN A 206 -13.58 17.77 -13.11
CA GLN A 206 -15.01 17.42 -13.23
C GLN A 206 -15.27 16.07 -13.91
N GLY A 207 -14.29 15.16 -13.89
CA GLY A 207 -14.45 13.82 -14.44
C GLY A 207 -15.38 12.98 -13.58
N VAL A 208 -16.18 12.13 -14.23
CA VAL A 208 -17.13 11.23 -13.56
C VAL A 208 -16.82 9.80 -13.94
N VAL A 209 -16.90 8.89 -12.96
CA VAL A 209 -16.71 7.46 -13.18
C VAL A 209 -17.91 6.88 -13.94
N ASP A 210 -17.65 6.26 -15.09
CA ASP A 210 -18.63 5.46 -15.82
C ASP A 210 -18.33 3.97 -15.59
N ASP A 211 -19.16 3.32 -14.76
CA ASP A 211 -19.04 1.90 -14.43
C ASP A 211 -19.44 0.96 -15.57
N GLU A 212 -20.31 1.41 -16.49
CA GLU A 212 -20.75 0.60 -17.64
C GLU A 212 -19.61 0.48 -18.67
N GLN A 213 -18.97 1.61 -18.99
CA GLN A 213 -17.86 1.67 -19.94
C GLN A 213 -16.49 1.41 -19.29
N ARG A 214 -16.40 1.45 -17.96
CA ARG A 214 -15.16 1.33 -17.17
C ARG A 214 -14.12 2.38 -17.58
N CYS A 215 -14.56 3.63 -17.62
CA CYS A 215 -13.74 4.79 -17.95
C CYS A 215 -14.12 6.01 -17.09
N ILE A 216 -13.43 7.13 -17.33
CA ILE A 216 -13.77 8.43 -16.80
C ILE A 216 -14.30 9.28 -17.94
N VAL A 217 -15.45 9.92 -17.72
CA VAL A 217 -16.07 10.84 -18.68
C VAL A 217 -15.83 12.27 -18.21
N PHE A 218 -15.19 13.07 -19.04
CA PHE A 218 -14.96 14.49 -18.82
C PHE A 218 -16.02 15.34 -19.52
N PRO A 219 -16.30 16.56 -19.04
CA PRO A 219 -17.34 17.42 -19.61
C PRO A 219 -17.04 17.90 -21.04
N THR A 220 -15.77 18.07 -21.39
CA THR A 220 -15.31 18.51 -22.72
C THR A 220 -13.98 17.84 -23.09
N GLU A 221 -13.71 17.75 -24.39
CA GLU A 221 -12.42 17.25 -24.91
C GLU A 221 -11.24 18.11 -24.43
N GLU A 222 -11.42 19.43 -24.30
CA GLU A 222 -10.39 20.35 -23.79
C GLU A 222 -9.96 19.99 -22.35
N ILE A 223 -10.94 19.73 -21.47
CA ILE A 223 -10.67 19.37 -20.07
C ILE A 223 -10.04 17.97 -19.97
N GLU A 224 -10.47 17.05 -20.83
CA GLU A 224 -9.88 15.72 -20.95
C GLU A 224 -8.39 15.81 -21.37
N GLU A 225 -8.08 16.60 -22.39
CA GLU A 225 -6.72 16.83 -22.86
C GLU A 225 -5.84 17.45 -21.78
N GLU A 226 -6.34 18.45 -21.04
CA GLU A 226 -5.61 19.05 -19.92
C GLU A 226 -5.30 18.03 -18.81
N PHE A 227 -6.27 17.17 -18.46
CA PHE A 227 -6.07 16.11 -17.46
C PHE A 227 -4.98 15.14 -17.92
N TYR A 228 -5.09 14.61 -19.14
CA TYR A 228 -4.15 13.61 -19.66
C TYR A 228 -2.77 14.20 -19.94
N HIS A 229 -2.66 15.49 -20.28
CA HIS A 229 -1.36 16.16 -20.40
C HIS A 229 -0.55 16.09 -19.09
N LEU A 230 -1.20 16.10 -17.93
CA LEU A 230 -0.53 16.03 -16.62
C LEU A 230 -0.45 14.60 -16.06
N TRP A 231 -1.44 13.76 -16.34
CA TRP A 231 -1.63 12.50 -15.63
C TRP A 231 -1.61 11.24 -16.50
N ASN A 232 -1.43 11.36 -17.82
CA ASN A 232 -1.35 10.18 -18.67
C ASN A 232 -0.02 9.44 -18.46
N PHE A 233 -0.08 8.33 -17.75
CA PHE A 233 1.11 7.52 -17.45
C PHE A 233 1.42 6.45 -18.50
N GLU A 234 0.61 6.33 -19.56
CA GLU A 234 0.84 5.42 -20.70
C GLU A 234 1.17 3.99 -20.23
N THR A 235 0.29 3.43 -19.39
CA THR A 235 0.56 2.17 -18.66
C THR A 235 0.80 0.97 -19.57
N ASP A 236 0.27 1.00 -20.80
CA ASP A 236 0.46 0.02 -21.85
C ASP A 236 1.81 0.16 -22.58
N GLU A 237 2.35 1.38 -22.68
CA GLU A 237 3.68 1.66 -23.25
C GLU A 237 4.83 1.47 -22.24
N GLN A 238 4.51 1.36 -20.94
CA GLN A 238 5.52 1.05 -19.91
C GLN A 238 6.23 -0.28 -20.20
N SER A 239 7.50 -0.38 -19.80
CA SER A 239 8.25 -1.65 -19.92
C SER A 239 7.58 -2.77 -19.13
N SER A 240 7.76 -4.03 -19.56
CA SER A 240 7.25 -5.20 -18.84
C SER A 240 7.71 -5.24 -17.39
N GLU A 241 8.94 -4.80 -17.10
CA GLU A 241 9.45 -4.69 -15.72
C GLU A 241 8.61 -3.72 -14.87
N THR A 242 8.23 -2.57 -15.43
CA THR A 242 7.44 -1.56 -14.71
C THR A 242 6.01 -2.03 -14.50
N GLN A 243 5.40 -2.65 -15.51
CA GLN A 243 4.07 -3.25 -15.39
C GLN A 243 4.08 -4.38 -14.34
N GLU A 244 5.07 -5.26 -14.38
CA GLU A 244 5.25 -6.32 -13.38
C GLU A 244 5.56 -5.79 -11.97
N LYS A 245 6.20 -4.62 -11.84
CA LYS A 245 6.35 -3.99 -10.52
C LYS A 245 4.98 -3.63 -9.95
N SER A 246 4.12 -3.01 -10.75
CA SER A 246 2.81 -2.49 -10.36
C SER A 246 1.77 -3.56 -10.04
N ILE A 247 1.61 -4.52 -10.96
CA ILE A 247 0.54 -5.52 -10.92
C ILE A 247 1.06 -6.95 -10.87
N GLY A 248 2.36 -7.16 -10.63
CA GLY A 248 3.02 -8.46 -10.55
C GLY A 248 2.86 -9.33 -11.80
N SER A 249 3.23 -10.61 -11.68
CA SER A 249 3.02 -11.60 -12.74
C SER A 249 2.06 -12.69 -12.28
N ALA A 250 1.13 -13.11 -13.16
CA ALA A 250 0.23 -14.22 -12.90
C ALA A 250 0.93 -15.59 -12.87
N THR A 251 2.17 -15.69 -13.38
CA THR A 251 2.95 -16.94 -13.43
C THR A 251 3.89 -17.12 -12.24
N VAL A 252 3.81 -16.22 -11.24
CA VAL A 252 4.64 -16.31 -10.04
C VAL A 252 4.35 -17.58 -9.25
N VAL A 253 5.40 -18.33 -8.94
CA VAL A 253 5.31 -19.56 -8.14
C VAL A 253 4.78 -19.22 -6.75
N GLN A 254 3.75 -19.95 -6.33
CA GLN A 254 3.10 -19.76 -5.03
C GLN A 254 3.85 -20.53 -3.95
N MET A 255 4.11 -19.86 -2.84
CA MET A 255 4.75 -20.37 -1.64
C MET A 255 3.75 -21.23 -0.86
N SER A 256 4.16 -22.45 -0.50
CA SER A 256 3.35 -23.32 0.35
C SER A 256 3.31 -22.79 1.79
N GLY A 257 2.33 -23.24 2.58
CA GLY A 257 2.26 -22.91 4.01
C GLY A 257 3.50 -23.40 4.77
N ILE A 258 4.03 -24.56 4.37
CA ILE A 258 5.26 -25.15 4.92
C ILE A 258 6.47 -24.27 4.59
N ASP A 259 6.61 -23.81 3.35
CA ASP A 259 7.72 -22.94 2.96
C ASP A 259 7.65 -21.58 3.65
N PHE A 260 6.45 -21.03 3.79
CA PHE A 260 6.22 -19.81 4.55
C PHE A 260 6.61 -20.00 6.03
N CYS A 261 6.19 -21.11 6.64
CA CYS A 261 6.60 -21.49 7.99
C CYS A 261 8.11 -21.64 8.10
N ASN A 262 8.77 -22.30 7.15
CA ASN A 262 10.22 -22.46 7.17
C ASN A 262 10.96 -21.12 7.03
N LYS A 263 10.40 -20.18 6.25
CA LYS A 263 11.00 -18.86 6.04
C LYS A 263 10.78 -17.93 7.23
N TYR A 264 9.57 -17.86 7.77
CA TYR A 264 9.15 -16.86 8.77
C TYR A 264 8.83 -17.45 10.14
N GLY A 265 9.04 -18.76 10.33
CA GLY A 265 8.77 -19.46 11.58
C GLY A 265 9.53 -18.89 12.79
N PRO A 266 9.10 -19.27 14.01
CA PRO A 266 9.76 -18.90 15.27
C PRO A 266 11.15 -19.53 15.43
#